data_AF-A0A7R9EJC1-F1
#
_entry.id   AF-A0A7R9EJC1-F1
#
_cell.length_a   1.000
_cell.length_b   1.000
_cell.length_c   1.000
_cell.angle_alpha   90.00
_cell.angle_beta   90.00
_cell.angle_gamma   90.00
#
_symmetry.space_group_name_H-M   'P 1'
#
loop_
_entity.id
_entity.type
_entity.pdbx_description
1 polymer ?
#
loop_
_entity_poly.entity_id
_entity_poly.type
_entity_poly.pdbx_seq_one_letter_code
_entity_poly.pdbx_strand_id
1 'polypeptide(L)'
;LQEAFAKGLLKPGLNTVSTFVRKEHVNNVGELKRKLTEIKLPLSWIERLDLINGQAPLAPEFAFKLGEQERLRELELRNTSKKGKPVASLETDTVFNDFKREMMFHRQAQAAVLIGMPKLKELGLGTRRPDDYFAQMAKTDQHMQKVRENIQKKQFEEARSEKAKKQRQLRKMGKQIQVETKLRRESEKKQLAEEVKKYRKGLRTDLDFLEDNKKRRPGVAGQKKLPTKN
;
A
#
# COMPACT_ATOMS: atom_id res chain seq x y z
N LEU A 1 -62.72 -19.45 35.04
CA LEU A 1 -63.35 -18.15 35.38
C LEU A 1 -64.53 -18.33 36.34
N GLN A 2 -65.50 -19.18 36.00
CA GLN A 2 -66.59 -19.58 36.91
C GLN A 2 -66.09 -20.24 38.21
N GLU A 3 -65.10 -21.13 38.14
CA GLU A 3 -64.51 -21.75 39.34
C GLU A 3 -63.78 -20.76 40.26
N ALA A 4 -63.20 -19.69 39.71
CA ALA A 4 -62.50 -18.66 40.49
C ALA A 4 -63.49 -17.70 41.19
N PHE A 5 -64.65 -17.46 40.58
CA PHE A 5 -65.78 -16.80 41.23
C PHE A 5 -66.38 -17.64 42.35
N ALA A 6 -66.58 -18.94 42.11
CA ALA A 6 -67.07 -19.88 43.11
C ALA A 6 -66.13 -20.01 44.32
N LYS A 7 -64.82 -19.85 44.11
CA LYS A 7 -63.78 -19.83 45.16
C LYS A 7 -63.63 -18.46 45.85
N GLY A 8 -64.42 -17.45 45.50
CA GLY A 8 -64.41 -16.12 46.16
C GLY A 8 -63.18 -15.25 45.91
N LEU A 9 -62.29 -15.67 44.99
CA LEU A 9 -61.04 -14.96 44.68
C LEU A 9 -61.26 -13.70 43.83
N LEU A 10 -62.44 -13.55 43.20
CA LEU A 10 -62.81 -12.44 42.33
C LEU A 10 -64.19 -11.90 42.72
N LYS A 11 -64.33 -10.58 42.88
CA LYS A 11 -65.60 -9.92 43.20
C LYS A 11 -66.43 -9.66 41.94
N PRO A 12 -67.76 -9.89 41.95
CA PRO A 12 -68.62 -9.54 40.83
C PRO A 12 -68.58 -8.02 40.57
N GLY A 13 -68.32 -7.61 39.33
CA GLY A 13 -68.48 -6.21 38.89
C GLY A 13 -67.20 -5.37 38.72
N LEU A 14 -66.01 -5.90 39.04
CA LEU A 14 -64.73 -5.19 38.81
C LEU A 14 -63.71 -6.02 38.02
N ASN A 15 -64.19 -6.73 37.00
CA ASN A 15 -63.33 -7.46 36.08
C ASN A 15 -63.31 -6.70 34.75
N THR A 16 -62.37 -5.78 34.59
CA THR A 16 -62.02 -5.33 33.24
C THR A 16 -61.28 -6.47 32.56
N VAL A 17 -61.69 -6.80 31.33
CA VAL A 17 -60.84 -7.63 30.48
C VAL A 17 -59.58 -6.81 30.31
N SER A 18 -58.51 -7.12 31.05
CA SER A 18 -57.22 -6.55 30.74
C SER A 18 -56.90 -7.05 29.36
N THR A 19 -57.14 -6.23 28.35
CA THR A 19 -56.45 -6.36 27.08
C THR A 19 -55.00 -6.35 27.50
N PHE A 20 -54.37 -7.52 27.53
CA PHE A 20 -52.95 -7.63 27.73
C PHE A 20 -52.36 -6.91 26.53
N VAL A 21 -52.20 -5.59 26.63
CA VAL A 21 -51.51 -4.79 25.64
C VAL A 21 -50.12 -5.38 25.67
N ARG A 22 -49.81 -6.19 24.65
CA ARG A 22 -48.46 -6.74 24.48
C ARG A 22 -47.55 -5.52 24.53
N LYS A 23 -46.77 -5.42 25.61
CA LYS A 23 -45.76 -4.37 25.69
C LYS A 23 -44.80 -4.64 24.55
N GLU A 24 -44.83 -3.80 23.53
CA GLU A 24 -43.87 -3.85 22.45
C GLU A 24 -42.54 -3.42 23.04
N HIS A 25 -41.62 -4.39 23.17
CA HIS A 25 -40.28 -4.09 23.63
C HIS A 25 -39.48 -3.68 22.40
N VAL A 26 -38.89 -2.48 22.43
CA VAL A 26 -38.06 -1.95 21.32
C VAL A 26 -36.90 -2.91 21.00
N ASN A 27 -36.39 -3.66 21.99
CA ASN A 27 -35.35 -4.68 21.82
C ASN A 27 -35.78 -6.03 22.41
N ASN A 28 -36.72 -6.72 21.74
CA ASN A 28 -37.15 -8.06 22.15
C ASN A 28 -36.15 -9.15 21.72
N VAL A 29 -35.10 -9.35 22.52
CA VAL A 29 -34.05 -10.35 22.25
C VAL A 29 -34.61 -11.78 22.14
N GLY A 30 -35.67 -12.11 22.89
CA GLY A 30 -36.29 -13.44 22.86
C GLY A 30 -36.93 -13.76 21.50
N GLU A 31 -37.67 -12.81 20.95
CA GLU A 31 -38.28 -12.98 19.63
C GLU A 31 -37.25 -12.91 18.50
N LEU A 32 -36.22 -12.08 18.62
CA LEU A 32 -35.11 -12.06 17.66
C LEU A 32 -34.41 -13.42 17.58
N LYS A 33 -34.16 -14.07 18.72
CA LYS A 33 -33.58 -15.43 18.75
C LYS A 33 -34.54 -16.46 18.15
N ARG A 34 -35.84 -16.38 18.44
CA ARG A 34 -36.85 -17.28 17.84
C ARG A 34 -36.91 -17.13 16.32
N LYS A 35 -36.90 -15.89 15.81
CA LYS A 35 -36.88 -15.63 14.37
C LYS A 35 -35.56 -16.04 13.72
N LEU A 36 -34.43 -15.84 14.40
CA LEU A 36 -33.15 -16.36 13.95
C LEU A 36 -33.19 -17.89 13.79
N THR A 37 -33.77 -18.61 14.76
CA THR A 37 -33.90 -20.08 14.65
C THR A 37 -34.85 -20.52 13.52
N GLU A 38 -35.88 -19.72 13.22
CA GLU A 38 -36.82 -20.00 12.14
C GLU A 38 -36.20 -19.78 10.75
N ILE A 39 -35.35 -18.75 10.59
CA ILE A 39 -34.72 -18.38 9.31
C ILE A 39 -33.43 -19.16 9.07
N LYS A 40 -32.73 -19.59 10.13
CA LYS A 40 -31.44 -20.26 10.03
C LYS A 40 -31.59 -21.63 9.36
N LEU A 41 -30.94 -21.79 8.21
CA LEU A 41 -30.84 -23.06 7.50
C LEU A 41 -29.70 -23.93 8.10
N PRO A 42 -29.96 -25.17 8.54
CA PRO A 42 -28.96 -26.07 9.10
C PRO A 42 -28.16 -26.77 7.99
N LEU A 43 -27.54 -25.99 7.11
CA LEU A 43 -26.72 -26.49 5.99
C LEU A 43 -25.28 -26.74 6.42
N SER A 44 -24.62 -27.62 5.68
CA SER A 44 -23.19 -27.85 5.80
C SER A 44 -22.42 -26.58 5.39
N TRP A 45 -21.19 -26.41 5.88
CA TRP A 45 -20.42 -25.20 5.58
C TRP A 45 -20.15 -25.05 4.07
N ILE A 46 -19.99 -26.15 3.34
CA ILE A 46 -19.71 -26.13 1.90
C ILE A 46 -20.86 -25.55 1.07
N GLU A 47 -22.11 -25.67 1.53
CA GLU A 47 -23.29 -25.11 0.84
C GLU A 47 -23.45 -23.61 1.11
N ARG A 48 -22.90 -23.12 2.23
CA ARG A 48 -22.98 -21.71 2.61
C ARG A 48 -21.77 -20.90 2.15
N LEU A 49 -20.58 -21.52 2.17
CA LEU A 49 -19.27 -20.89 1.91
C LEU A 49 -19.06 -19.60 2.72
N ASP A 50 -19.72 -19.48 3.87
CA ASP A 50 -19.70 -18.29 4.69
C ASP A 50 -18.48 -18.27 5.61
N LEU A 51 -17.79 -17.13 5.66
CA LEU A 51 -16.65 -16.92 6.54
C LEU A 51 -16.84 -15.61 7.30
N ILE A 52 -16.77 -15.71 8.62
CA ILE A 52 -16.81 -14.57 9.53
C ILE A 52 -15.41 -14.46 10.12
N ASN A 53 -14.67 -13.45 9.68
CA ASN A 53 -13.29 -13.26 10.08
C ASN A 53 -12.96 -11.78 10.29
N GLY A 54 -12.00 -11.53 11.17
CA GLY A 54 -11.35 -10.24 11.32
C GLY A 54 -10.33 -9.98 10.21
N GLN A 55 -9.51 -8.95 10.39
CA GLN A 55 -8.44 -8.60 9.46
C GLN A 55 -7.30 -9.63 9.51
N ALA A 56 -6.72 -9.95 8.36
CA ALA A 56 -5.50 -10.76 8.29
C ALA A 56 -4.37 -10.11 9.10
N PRO A 57 -3.48 -10.87 9.75
CA PRO A 57 -2.32 -10.30 10.43
C PRO A 57 -1.50 -9.44 9.45
N LEU A 58 -1.03 -8.28 9.92
CA LEU A 58 -0.30 -7.36 9.05
C LEU A 58 1.09 -7.94 8.77
N ALA A 59 1.37 -8.31 7.53
CA ALA A 59 2.72 -8.67 7.15
C ALA A 59 3.64 -7.44 7.23
N PRO A 60 4.91 -7.60 7.67
CA PRO A 60 5.83 -6.48 7.87
C PRO A 60 6.02 -5.59 6.63
N GLU A 61 6.02 -6.18 5.43
CA GLU A 61 6.15 -5.44 4.17
C GLU A 61 4.98 -4.50 3.90
N PHE A 62 3.76 -4.92 4.23
CA PHE A 62 2.56 -4.11 4.06
C PHE A 62 2.51 -2.98 5.08
N ALA A 63 2.96 -3.23 6.31
CA ALA A 63 3.10 -2.19 7.32
C ALA A 63 4.06 -1.09 6.85
N PHE A 64 5.19 -1.48 6.26
CA PHE A 64 6.17 -0.53 5.74
C PHE A 64 5.59 0.35 4.61
N LYS A 65 4.89 -0.26 3.65
CA LYS A 65 4.25 0.46 2.54
C LYS A 65 3.18 1.45 3.03
N LEU A 66 2.39 1.05 4.03
CA LEU A 66 1.37 1.91 4.62
C LEU A 66 2.00 3.13 5.29
N GLY A 67 3.07 2.93 6.07
CA GLY A 67 3.81 4.02 6.70
C GLY A 67 4.51 4.93 5.68
N GLU A 68 4.97 4.39 4.55
CA GLU A 68 5.52 5.20 3.46
C GLU A 68 4.46 6.09 2.83
N GLN A 69 3.26 5.55 2.57
CA GLN A 69 2.15 6.33 2.02
C GLN A 69 1.63 7.39 3.00
N GLU A 70 1.59 7.08 4.30
CA GLU A 70 1.32 8.06 5.36
C GLU A 70 2.26 9.27 5.26
N ARG A 71 3.57 9.01 5.19
CA ARG A 71 4.59 10.05 5.06
C ARG A 71 4.47 10.84 3.75
N LEU A 72 4.23 10.16 2.64
CA LEU A 72 4.06 10.81 1.34
C LEU A 72 2.85 11.75 1.36
N ARG A 73 1.73 11.31 1.93
CA ARG A 73 0.51 12.11 2.04
C ARG A 73 0.69 13.31 2.95
N GLU A 74 1.38 13.14 4.06
CA GLU A 74 1.72 14.24 4.96
C GLU A 74 2.60 15.30 4.27
N LEU A 75 3.60 14.87 3.49
CA LEU A 75 4.44 15.78 2.68
C LEU A 75 3.62 16.52 1.62
N GLU A 76 2.67 15.86 0.97
CA GLU A 76 1.74 16.50 0.04
C GLU A 76 0.89 17.56 0.73
N LEU A 77 0.27 17.23 1.86
CA LEU A 77 -0.55 18.15 2.64
C LEU A 77 0.28 19.38 3.07
N ARG A 78 1.51 19.18 3.57
CA ARG A 78 2.43 20.27 3.91
C ARG A 78 2.78 21.16 2.71
N ASN A 79 3.00 20.56 1.53
CA ASN A 79 3.28 21.32 0.31
C ASN A 79 2.06 22.09 -0.20
N THR A 80 0.84 21.57 0.00
CA THR A 80 -0.41 22.29 -0.33
C THR A 80 -0.74 23.40 0.66
N SER A 81 -0.44 23.21 1.95
CA SER A 81 -0.58 24.23 3.00
C SER A 81 0.23 25.49 2.66
N LYS A 82 1.47 25.31 2.18
CA LYS A 82 2.32 26.42 1.69
C LYS A 82 1.72 27.21 0.52
N LYS A 83 0.67 26.70 -0.14
CA LYS A 83 -0.06 27.35 -1.23
C LYS A 83 -1.38 28.01 -0.79
N GLY A 84 -1.58 28.22 0.52
CA GLY A 84 -2.69 29.03 1.04
C GLY A 84 -4.03 28.31 1.21
N LYS A 85 -4.07 26.97 1.19
CA LYS A 85 -5.28 26.19 1.49
C LYS A 85 -5.31 25.76 2.98
N PRO A 86 -6.50 25.66 3.60
CA PRO A 86 -6.63 25.21 4.98
C PRO A 86 -6.06 23.81 5.15
N VAL A 87 -5.34 23.61 6.26
CA VAL A 87 -4.61 22.37 6.57
C VAL A 87 -5.59 21.34 7.11
N ALA A 88 -5.97 20.37 6.28
CA ALA A 88 -6.57 19.14 6.80
C ALA A 88 -5.47 18.33 7.49
N SER A 89 -5.70 17.91 8.74
CA SER A 89 -4.85 16.93 9.42
C SER A 89 -4.95 15.58 8.71
N LEU A 90 -3.95 14.71 8.86
CA LEU A 90 -3.98 13.38 8.23
C LEU A 90 -5.23 12.58 8.62
N GLU A 91 -5.74 12.76 9.83
CA GLU A 91 -6.97 12.11 10.33
C GLU A 91 -8.25 12.66 9.69
N THR A 92 -8.26 13.91 9.24
CA THR A 92 -9.42 14.55 8.62
C THR A 92 -9.39 14.48 7.09
N ASP A 93 -8.29 13.99 6.51
CA ASP A 93 -8.14 13.85 5.06
C ASP A 93 -8.98 12.69 4.52
N THR A 94 -9.94 13.02 3.66
CA THR A 94 -10.90 12.05 3.10
C THR A 94 -10.22 10.99 2.23
N VAL A 95 -9.21 11.39 1.45
CA VAL A 95 -8.47 10.49 0.54
C VAL A 95 -7.71 9.44 1.33
N PHE A 96 -7.01 9.87 2.37
CA PHE A 96 -6.23 8.96 3.20
C PHE A 96 -7.12 8.03 4.04
N ASN A 97 -8.24 8.55 4.55
CA ASN A 97 -9.23 7.74 5.25
C ASN A 97 -9.86 6.68 4.34
N ASP A 98 -10.15 7.01 3.08
CA ASP A 98 -10.65 6.05 2.08
C ASP A 98 -9.62 4.97 1.79
N PHE A 99 -8.35 5.34 1.61
CA PHE A 99 -7.27 4.38 1.42
C PHE A 99 -7.12 3.42 2.61
N LYS A 100 -7.15 3.94 3.84
CA LYS A 100 -7.12 3.11 5.06
C LYS A 100 -8.30 2.14 5.11
N ARG A 101 -9.50 2.60 4.77
CA ARG A 101 -10.72 1.80 4.72
C ARG A 101 -10.63 0.68 3.68
N GLU A 102 -10.22 1.00 2.45
CA GLU A 102 -10.04 -0.01 1.39
C GLU A 102 -8.99 -1.06 1.77
N MET A 103 -7.92 -0.64 2.45
CA MET A 103 -6.91 -1.56 2.97
C MET A 103 -7.49 -2.51 4.03
N MET A 104 -8.38 -2.02 4.90
CA MET A 104 -9.06 -2.88 5.88
C MET A 104 -9.95 -3.93 5.20
N PHE A 105 -10.72 -3.53 4.19
CA PHE A 105 -11.56 -4.46 3.42
C PHE A 105 -10.73 -5.51 2.69
N HIS A 106 -9.63 -5.09 2.05
CA HIS A 106 -8.72 -5.99 1.37
C HIS A 106 -8.13 -7.04 2.33
N ARG A 107 -7.70 -6.62 3.52
CA ARG A 107 -7.13 -7.52 4.53
C ARG A 107 -8.17 -8.46 5.14
N GLN A 108 -9.41 -8.00 5.30
CA GLN A 108 -10.49 -8.88 5.73
C GLN A 108 -10.80 -9.94 4.66
N ALA A 109 -10.86 -9.57 3.39
CA ALA A 109 -11.04 -10.51 2.29
C ALA A 109 -9.86 -11.51 2.21
N GLN A 110 -8.63 -11.03 2.39
CA GLN A 110 -7.43 -11.87 2.40
C GLN A 110 -7.48 -12.93 3.52
N ALA A 111 -7.88 -12.55 4.73
CA ALA A 111 -8.06 -13.50 5.84
C ALA A 111 -9.12 -14.55 5.52
N ALA A 112 -10.24 -14.15 4.90
CA ALA A 112 -11.27 -15.09 4.47
C ALA A 112 -10.69 -16.12 3.48
N VAL A 113 -9.92 -15.68 2.49
CA VAL A 113 -9.27 -16.56 1.52
C VAL A 113 -8.28 -17.52 2.20
N LEU A 114 -7.46 -17.03 3.12
CA LEU A 114 -6.49 -17.86 3.86
C LEU A 114 -7.16 -18.94 4.71
N ILE A 115 -8.35 -18.67 5.26
CA ILE A 115 -9.13 -19.63 6.05
C ILE A 115 -9.93 -20.58 5.15
N GLY A 116 -10.54 -20.06 4.08
CA GLY A 116 -11.43 -20.83 3.21
C GLY A 116 -10.71 -21.81 2.29
N MET A 117 -9.56 -21.39 1.73
CA MET A 117 -8.84 -22.20 0.75
C MET A 117 -8.35 -23.56 1.32
N PRO A 118 -7.78 -23.65 2.53
CA PRO A 118 -7.44 -24.93 3.15
C PRO A 118 -8.66 -25.83 3.35
N LYS A 119 -9.76 -25.28 3.88
CA LYS A 119 -10.99 -26.06 4.11
C LYS A 119 -11.57 -26.66 2.81
N LEU A 120 -11.52 -25.91 1.70
CA LEU A 120 -11.95 -26.43 0.41
C LEU A 120 -11.03 -27.53 -0.12
N LYS A 121 -9.72 -27.41 0.12
CA LYS A 121 -8.75 -28.44 -0.24
C LYS A 121 -8.91 -29.72 0.59
N GLU A 122 -9.20 -29.60 1.88
CA GLU A 122 -9.52 -30.74 2.78
C GLU A 122 -10.74 -31.53 2.28
N LEU A 123 -11.72 -30.84 1.70
CA LEU A 123 -12.89 -31.46 1.06
C LEU A 123 -12.60 -32.03 -0.34
N GLY A 124 -11.36 -31.92 -0.84
CA GLY A 124 -10.96 -32.43 -2.16
C GLY A 124 -11.44 -31.58 -3.34
N LEU A 125 -11.84 -30.32 -3.12
CA LEU A 125 -12.39 -29.47 -4.17
C LEU A 125 -11.30 -28.68 -4.91
N GLY A 126 -11.38 -28.68 -6.24
CA GLY A 126 -10.54 -27.86 -7.11
C GLY A 126 -10.90 -26.38 -6.98
N THR A 127 -9.97 -25.56 -6.47
CA THR A 127 -10.20 -24.13 -6.21
C THR A 127 -9.62 -23.20 -7.30
N ARG A 128 -8.64 -23.66 -8.07
CA ARG A 128 -8.01 -22.87 -9.14
C ARG A 128 -8.74 -23.08 -10.45
N ARG A 129 -9.12 -21.99 -11.11
CA ARG A 129 -9.62 -22.01 -12.49
C ARG A 129 -8.49 -22.44 -13.45
N PRO A 130 -8.66 -23.50 -14.24
CA PRO A 130 -7.71 -23.85 -15.30
C PRO A 130 -7.68 -22.80 -16.41
N ASP A 131 -6.52 -22.59 -17.02
CA ASP A 131 -6.35 -21.60 -18.09
C ASP A 131 -7.08 -22.00 -19.38
N ASP A 132 -7.28 -23.31 -19.60
CA ASP A 132 -7.98 -23.90 -20.76
C ASP A 132 -9.51 -24.04 -20.55
N TYR A 133 -10.04 -23.52 -19.44
CA TYR A 133 -11.48 -23.56 -19.17
C TYR A 133 -12.15 -22.23 -19.55
N PHE A 134 -12.67 -22.18 -20.79
CA PHE A 134 -13.36 -21.02 -21.36
C PHE A 134 -14.86 -21.06 -21.04
N ALA A 135 -15.25 -20.32 -19.99
CA ALA A 135 -16.64 -20.08 -19.63
C ALA A 135 -16.94 -18.59 -19.63
N GLN A 136 -18.22 -18.22 -19.65
CA GLN A 136 -18.63 -16.82 -19.58
C GLN A 136 -18.12 -16.17 -18.28
N MET A 137 -17.35 -15.09 -18.44
CA MET A 137 -16.84 -14.30 -17.31
C MET A 137 -17.77 -13.14 -16.99
N ALA A 138 -17.67 -12.59 -15.77
CA ALA A 138 -18.48 -11.45 -15.33
C ALA A 138 -18.30 -10.18 -16.20
N LYS A 139 -17.17 -10.05 -16.90
CA LYS A 139 -16.87 -8.97 -17.84
C LYS A 139 -16.43 -9.56 -19.17
N THR A 140 -16.81 -8.92 -20.27
CA THR A 140 -16.42 -9.33 -21.62
C THR A 140 -14.95 -9.07 -21.90
N ASP A 141 -14.33 -9.87 -22.76
CA ASP A 141 -12.92 -9.72 -23.13
C ASP A 141 -12.64 -8.38 -23.82
N GLN A 142 -13.59 -7.91 -24.64
CA GLN A 142 -13.52 -6.58 -25.26
C GLN A 142 -13.46 -5.46 -24.21
N HIS A 143 -14.22 -5.57 -23.11
CA HIS A 143 -14.13 -4.61 -22.01
C HIS A 143 -12.77 -4.69 -21.32
N MET A 144 -12.28 -5.91 -21.03
CA MET A 144 -10.98 -6.09 -20.38
C MET A 144 -9.79 -5.67 -21.26
N GLN A 145 -9.92 -5.74 -22.58
CA GLN A 145 -8.93 -5.18 -23.51
C GLN A 145 -8.83 -3.67 -23.37
N LYS A 146 -9.97 -2.95 -23.32
CA LYS A 146 -9.98 -1.49 -23.08
C LYS A 146 -9.36 -1.12 -21.73
N VAL A 147 -9.65 -1.91 -20.68
CA VAL A 147 -9.03 -1.71 -19.37
C VAL A 147 -7.51 -1.90 -19.44
N ARG A 148 -7.03 -2.95 -20.11
CA ARG A 148 -5.60 -3.22 -20.30
C ARG A 148 -4.90 -2.09 -21.07
N GLU A 149 -5.50 -1.61 -22.14
CA GLU A 149 -4.97 -0.48 -22.91
C GLU A 149 -4.82 0.78 -22.05
N ASN A 150 -5.81 1.08 -21.19
CA ASN A 150 -5.75 2.23 -20.29
C ASN A 150 -4.66 2.07 -19.22
N ILE A 151 -4.46 0.85 -18.70
CA ILE A 151 -3.37 0.57 -17.75
C ILE A 151 -2.01 0.77 -18.44
N GLN A 152 -1.83 0.24 -19.65
CA GLN A 152 -0.60 0.39 -20.43
C GLN A 152 -0.32 1.86 -20.77
N LYS A 153 -1.33 2.63 -21.15
CA LYS A 153 -1.21 4.08 -21.41
C LYS A 153 -0.69 4.83 -20.17
N LYS A 154 -1.27 4.57 -18.99
CA LYS A 154 -0.81 5.18 -17.72
C LYS A 154 0.64 4.82 -17.39
N GLN A 155 1.02 3.54 -17.53
CA GLN A 155 2.40 3.10 -17.30
C GLN A 155 3.38 3.78 -18.26
N PHE A 156 3.01 3.94 -19.53
CA PHE A 156 3.84 4.62 -20.51
C PHE A 156 4.00 6.12 -20.19
N GLU A 157 2.93 6.79 -19.78
CA GLU A 157 2.95 8.19 -19.37
C GLU A 157 3.84 8.41 -18.14
N GLU A 158 3.73 7.55 -17.13
CA GLU A 158 4.59 7.58 -15.93
C GLU A 158 6.07 7.37 -16.31
N ALA A 159 6.38 6.32 -17.07
CA ALA A 159 7.74 6.04 -17.53
C ALA A 159 8.33 7.19 -18.35
N ARG A 160 7.52 7.83 -19.21
CA ARG A 160 7.93 9.00 -19.97
C ARG A 160 8.22 10.19 -19.06
N SER A 161 7.39 10.42 -18.05
CA SER A 161 7.59 11.50 -17.06
C SER A 161 8.87 11.30 -16.25
N GLU A 162 9.16 10.06 -15.84
CA GLU A 162 10.39 9.71 -15.11
C GLU A 162 11.63 9.86 -15.99
N LYS A 163 11.57 9.41 -17.25
CA LYS A 163 12.66 9.59 -18.21
C LYS A 163 12.95 11.07 -18.43
N ALA A 164 11.91 11.90 -18.54
CA ALA A 164 12.06 13.35 -18.65
C ALA A 164 12.70 13.97 -17.40
N LYS A 165 12.31 13.55 -16.19
CA LYS A 165 12.93 13.99 -14.92
C LYS A 165 14.41 13.62 -14.87
N LYS A 166 14.76 12.36 -15.19
CA LYS A 166 16.15 11.88 -15.27
C LYS A 166 16.97 12.67 -16.29
N GLN A 167 16.41 12.93 -17.48
CA GLN A 167 17.10 13.72 -18.51
C GLN A 167 17.35 15.17 -18.06
N ARG A 168 16.41 15.80 -17.34
CA ARG A 168 16.61 17.15 -16.76
C ARG A 168 17.72 17.15 -15.70
N GLN A 169 17.77 16.16 -14.83
CA GLN A 169 18.83 16.02 -13.82
C GLN A 169 20.20 15.83 -14.47
N LEU A 170 20.30 14.94 -15.47
CA LEU A 170 21.54 14.73 -16.22
C LEU A 170 22.02 16.01 -16.91
N ARG A 171 21.12 16.82 -17.49
CA ARG A 171 21.47 18.12 -18.08
C ARG A 171 21.99 19.11 -17.02
N LYS A 172 21.40 19.14 -15.83
CA LYS A 172 21.84 20.02 -14.72
C LYS A 172 23.23 19.61 -14.22
N MET A 173 23.43 18.32 -13.96
CA MET A 173 24.72 17.77 -13.54
C MET A 173 25.78 17.97 -14.62
N GLY A 174 25.44 17.75 -15.90
CA GLY A 174 26.35 17.98 -17.03
C GLY A 174 26.86 19.42 -17.08
N LYS A 175 26.00 20.41 -16.84
CA LYS A 175 26.41 21.83 -16.74
C LYS A 175 27.34 22.08 -15.56
N GLN A 176 27.05 21.50 -14.39
CA GLN A 176 27.90 21.64 -13.20
C GLN A 176 29.29 21.01 -13.43
N ILE A 177 29.33 19.81 -14.00
CA ILE A 177 30.58 19.11 -14.35
C ILE A 177 31.39 19.94 -15.36
N GLN A 178 30.75 20.57 -16.36
CA GLN A 178 31.46 21.43 -17.31
C GLN A 178 32.11 22.64 -16.63
N VAL A 179 31.42 23.28 -15.69
CA VAL A 179 31.97 24.42 -14.93
C VAL A 179 33.10 23.96 -14.01
N GLU A 180 32.90 22.87 -13.27
CA GLU A 180 33.89 22.31 -12.34
C GLU A 180 35.14 21.84 -13.07
N THR A 181 35.00 21.15 -14.21
CA THR A 181 36.13 20.72 -15.03
C THR A 181 36.91 21.90 -15.61
N LYS A 182 36.24 22.99 -16.00
CA LYS A 182 36.92 24.22 -16.44
C LYS A 182 37.70 24.87 -15.30
N LEU A 183 37.07 25.04 -14.13
CA LEU A 183 37.70 25.62 -12.95
C LEU A 183 38.90 24.79 -12.51
N ARG A 184 38.76 23.46 -12.48
CA ARG A 184 39.83 22.52 -12.16
C ARG A 184 41.00 22.61 -13.15
N ARG A 185 40.72 22.71 -14.45
CA ARG A 185 41.78 22.92 -15.46
C ARG A 185 42.51 24.25 -15.27
N GLU A 186 41.79 25.31 -14.92
CA GLU A 186 42.39 26.62 -14.65
C GLU A 186 43.24 26.60 -13.37
N SER A 187 42.80 25.93 -12.30
CA SER A 187 43.60 25.77 -11.08
C SER A 187 44.85 24.92 -11.31
N GLU A 188 44.72 23.80 -12.03
CA GLU A 188 45.87 22.94 -12.41
C GLU A 188 46.89 23.75 -13.24
N LYS A 189 46.44 24.58 -14.19
CA LYS A 189 47.33 25.48 -14.95
C LYS A 189 48.02 26.54 -14.07
N LYS A 190 47.30 27.15 -13.12
CA LYS A 190 47.88 28.13 -12.20
C LYS A 190 48.92 27.49 -11.28
N GLN A 191 48.62 26.33 -10.71
CA GLN A 191 49.56 25.56 -9.88
C GLN A 191 50.83 25.21 -10.66
N LEU A 192 50.67 24.69 -11.88
CA LEU A 192 51.81 24.38 -12.76
C LEU A 192 52.64 25.63 -13.06
N ALA A 193 52.00 26.76 -13.37
CA ALA A 193 52.72 28.01 -13.65
C ALA A 193 53.47 28.56 -12.43
N GLU A 194 52.92 28.38 -11.22
CA GLU A 194 53.60 28.74 -9.97
C GLU A 194 54.80 27.83 -9.69
N GLU A 195 54.67 26.51 -9.90
CA GLU A 195 55.77 25.57 -9.72
C GLU A 195 56.90 25.84 -10.72
N VAL A 196 56.58 26.15 -11.98
CA VAL A 196 57.58 26.58 -12.98
C VAL A 196 58.27 27.89 -12.56
N LYS A 197 57.52 28.87 -12.01
CA LYS A 197 58.12 30.10 -11.48
C LYS A 197 59.05 29.83 -10.29
N LYS A 198 58.69 28.90 -9.40
CA LYS A 198 59.53 28.49 -8.25
C LYS A 198 60.82 27.80 -8.72
N TYR A 199 60.72 26.93 -9.73
CA TYR A 199 61.88 26.28 -10.35
C TYR A 199 62.81 27.30 -11.04
N ARG A 200 62.26 28.24 -11.82
CA ARG A 200 63.05 29.31 -12.47
C ARG A 200 63.77 30.23 -11.48
N LYS A 201 63.22 30.41 -10.28
CA LYS A 201 63.83 31.20 -9.19
C LYS A 201 64.84 30.39 -8.35
N GLY A 202 65.08 29.12 -8.66
CA GLY A 202 66.03 28.25 -7.95
C GLY A 202 65.55 27.79 -6.57
N LEU A 203 64.28 27.99 -6.22
CA LEU A 203 63.72 27.61 -4.91
C LEU A 203 63.41 26.10 -4.80
N ARG A 204 63.37 25.40 -5.94
CA ARG A 204 63.09 23.96 -6.05
C ARG A 204 63.95 23.41 -7.18
N THR A 205 64.69 22.33 -6.93
CA THR A 205 65.64 21.73 -7.88
C THR A 205 65.05 20.56 -8.68
N ASP A 206 63.94 20.00 -8.22
CA ASP A 206 63.41 18.72 -8.72
C ASP A 206 62.22 18.94 -9.67
N LEU A 207 62.19 18.21 -10.79
CA LEU A 207 61.19 18.32 -11.87
C LEU A 207 59.94 17.43 -11.67
N ASP A 208 59.73 16.92 -10.45
CA ASP A 208 58.76 15.85 -10.14
C ASP A 208 57.29 16.26 -10.42
N PHE A 209 56.99 17.56 -10.45
CA PHE A 209 55.66 18.10 -10.75
C PHE A 209 55.20 17.88 -12.21
N LEU A 210 56.11 17.58 -13.13
CA LEU A 210 55.77 17.19 -14.51
C LEU A 210 55.33 15.73 -14.62
N GLU A 211 55.64 14.88 -13.64
CA GLU A 211 55.39 13.43 -13.70
C GLU A 211 54.00 13.01 -13.20
N ASP A 212 53.29 13.89 -12.50
CA ASP A 212 51.96 13.61 -11.91
C ASP A 212 50.89 13.21 -12.95
N ASN A 213 51.06 13.60 -14.21
CA ASN A 213 50.18 13.17 -15.31
C ASN A 213 50.54 11.79 -15.90
N LYS A 214 51.76 11.27 -15.71
CA LYS A 214 52.18 9.94 -16.23
C LYS A 214 51.75 8.80 -15.32
N LYS A 215 51.65 9.01 -14.00
CA LYS A 215 51.24 7.97 -13.03
C LYS A 215 49.72 7.69 -13.01
N ARG A 216 48.90 8.48 -13.71
CA ARG A 216 47.44 8.28 -13.84
C ARG A 216 47.01 7.50 -15.09
N ARG A 217 47.88 6.65 -15.66
CA ARG A 217 47.39 5.55 -16.52
C ARG A 217 46.72 4.51 -15.61
N PRO A 218 45.55 3.96 -15.95
CA PRO A 218 44.95 2.91 -15.14
C PRO A 218 45.83 1.66 -15.28
N GLY A 219 46.73 1.46 -14.32
CA GLY A 219 47.35 0.18 -14.08
C GLY A 219 46.25 -0.82 -13.75
N VAL A 220 46.27 -1.94 -14.46
CA VAL A 220 45.42 -3.12 -14.28
C VAL A 220 45.22 -3.38 -12.79
N ALA A 221 44.02 -3.06 -12.28
CA ALA A 221 43.64 -3.37 -10.91
C ALA A 221 43.50 -4.89 -10.80
N GLY A 222 44.32 -5.48 -9.95
CA GLY A 222 44.29 -6.91 -9.64
C GLY A 222 42.88 -7.38 -9.30
N GLN A 223 42.51 -8.51 -9.88
CA GLN A 223 41.32 -9.26 -9.54
C GLN A 223 41.33 -9.56 -8.02
N LYS A 224 40.54 -8.82 -7.25
CA LYS A 224 40.10 -9.30 -5.93
C LYS A 224 39.10 -10.43 -6.19
N LYS A 225 39.56 -11.67 -6.00
CA LYS A 225 38.70 -12.86 -5.92
C LYS A 225 37.59 -12.60 -4.89
N LEU A 226 36.34 -12.80 -5.29
CA LEU A 226 35.21 -12.87 -4.38
C LEU A 226 35.37 -14.10 -3.47
N PRO A 227 35.03 -14.00 -2.17
CA PRO A 227 34.95 -15.18 -1.32
C PRO A 227 33.71 -16.00 -1.71
N THR A 228 33.95 -17.22 -2.17
CA THR A 228 32.95 -18.28 -2.27
C THR A 228 32.47 -18.63 -0.85
N LYS A 229 31.18 -18.40 -0.57
CA LYS A 229 30.52 -19.00 0.59
C LYS A 229 30.17 -20.45 0.23
N ASN A 230 30.70 -21.39 1.02
CA ASN A 230 30.07 -22.68 1.26
C ASN A 230 28.89 -22.48 2.22
#